data_AF-A0A836LM82-F1
#
_entry.id   AF-A0A836LM82-F1
#
_cell.length_a   1.000
_cell.length_b   1.000
_cell.length_c   1.000
_cell.angle_alpha   90.00
_cell.angle_beta   90.00
_cell.angle_gamma   90.00
#
_symmetry.space_group_name_H-M   'P 1'
#
loop_
_entity.id
_entity.type
_entity.pdbx_description
1 polymer ?
#
loop_
_entity_poly.entity_id
_entity_poly.type
_entity_poly.pdbx_seq_one_letter_code
_entity_poly.pdbx_strand_id
1 'polypeptide(L)'
;MSSLYKDYNKSSKDLLTKGFNVGGEWRIEDNSKASKGTYAISTNCNSRGDVKVDIESLSASGAYYGMLSVTPKDYSAIKATIRAENIQNHRVEAIVSHKGKSPDAVSVEVSHQTVTPLAGGRLSINDKVTQKTVELALSMTAVDDLQVGCGTKFDLKSKTMDWSVACRLAGKNGLVLTAQTNQLRSFTADVFANAPLHPRFRPWVTAAVTVNPQFKTWDGSLALEWGCQLIQGNRAKVRIHKNLDWAVAYIASLHGGWTLSLSLDKSMKTGLTLTHS
;
A
#
# COMPACT_ATOMS: atom_id res chain seq x y z
N MET A 1 -15.17 -1.65 12.61
CA MET A 1 -14.07 -2.41 11.96
C MET A 1 -12.76 -1.71 12.36
N SER A 2 -11.79 -2.40 12.99
CA SER A 2 -10.54 -1.76 13.43
C SER A 2 -9.53 -1.74 12.30
N SER A 3 -8.89 -0.61 12.04
CA SER A 3 -7.81 -0.49 11.04
C SER A 3 -6.45 -0.54 11.72
N LEU A 4 -5.47 -1.15 11.06
CA LEU A 4 -4.08 -1.07 11.49
C LEU A 4 -3.58 0.37 11.34
N TYR A 5 -2.70 0.80 12.25
CA TYR A 5 -2.10 2.13 12.20
C TYR A 5 -1.46 2.44 10.83
N LYS A 6 -0.71 1.48 10.27
CA LYS A 6 -0.07 1.60 8.95
C LYS A 6 -1.05 1.81 7.78
N ASP A 7 -2.32 1.46 7.95
CA ASP A 7 -3.34 1.52 6.92
C ASP A 7 -4.19 2.80 6.98
N TYR A 8 -3.93 3.71 7.94
CA TYR A 8 -4.80 4.88 8.14
C TYR A 8 -4.98 5.71 6.86
N ASN A 9 -3.89 5.96 6.14
CA ASN A 9 -3.88 6.72 4.89
C ASN A 9 -3.83 5.85 3.64
N LYS A 10 -4.14 4.56 3.73
CA LYS A 10 -4.04 3.62 2.59
C LYS A 10 -4.89 4.07 1.40
N SER A 11 -6.13 4.50 1.62
CA SER A 11 -7.02 4.93 0.53
C SER A 11 -6.48 6.15 -0.22
N SER A 12 -6.02 7.17 0.51
CA SER A 12 -5.40 8.36 -0.07
C SER A 12 -4.13 8.01 -0.84
N LYS A 13 -3.23 7.23 -0.23
CA LYS A 13 -1.99 6.75 -0.87
C LYS A 13 -2.28 5.96 -2.14
N ASP A 14 -3.21 5.01 -2.08
CA ASP A 14 -3.59 4.19 -3.23
C ASP A 14 -4.12 5.04 -4.38
N LEU A 15 -4.99 6.02 -4.08
CA LEU A 15 -5.52 6.93 -5.10
C LEU A 15 -4.42 7.81 -5.71
N LEU A 16 -3.47 8.28 -4.91
CA LEU A 16 -2.33 9.12 -5.32
C LEU A 16 -1.23 8.37 -6.08
N THR A 17 -1.15 7.04 -5.97
CA THR A 17 0.01 6.28 -6.48
C THR A 17 -0.36 5.20 -7.50
N LYS A 18 -1.42 4.43 -7.28
CA LYS A 18 -1.77 3.29 -8.15
C LYS A 18 -2.29 3.77 -9.51
N GLY A 19 -1.81 3.13 -10.58
CA GLY A 19 -2.21 3.43 -11.97
C GLY A 19 -1.39 4.52 -12.65
N PHE A 20 -0.56 5.26 -11.92
CA PHE A 20 0.41 6.20 -12.49
C PHE A 20 1.73 5.45 -12.74
N ASN A 21 1.89 4.90 -13.94
CA ASN A 21 3.10 4.16 -14.33
C ASN A 21 4.27 5.11 -14.59
N VAL A 22 5.49 4.58 -14.49
CA VAL A 22 6.72 5.33 -14.79
C VAL A 22 6.77 5.65 -16.29
N GLY A 23 7.01 6.92 -16.63
CA GLY A 23 7.10 7.36 -18.01
C GLY A 23 8.28 6.72 -18.75
N GLY A 24 8.03 6.19 -19.94
CA GLY A 24 8.99 5.47 -20.77
C GLY A 24 9.13 3.98 -20.43
N GLU A 25 8.36 3.47 -19.46
CA GLU A 25 8.37 2.06 -19.09
C GLU A 25 7.05 1.38 -19.46
N TRP A 26 7.15 0.12 -19.88
CA TRP A 26 6.01 -0.77 -19.97
C TRP A 26 6.18 -1.95 -19.02
N ARG A 27 5.07 -2.51 -18.54
CA ARG A 27 5.03 -3.64 -17.63
C ARG A 27 3.88 -4.59 -17.97
N ILE A 28 4.10 -5.89 -17.85
CA ILE A 28 3.05 -6.90 -17.92
C ILE A 28 3.07 -7.68 -16.61
N GLU A 29 1.91 -7.83 -15.99
CA GLU A 29 1.75 -8.48 -14.70
C GLU A 29 0.63 -9.51 -14.79
N ASP A 30 0.90 -10.72 -14.32
CA ASP A 30 -0.14 -11.67 -13.92
C ASP A 30 -0.09 -11.77 -12.41
N ASN A 31 -1.14 -11.28 -11.74
CA ASN A 31 -1.25 -11.21 -10.28
C ASN A 31 -2.14 -12.32 -9.71
N SER A 32 -2.15 -13.49 -10.36
CA SER A 32 -2.88 -14.68 -9.94
C SER A 32 -2.71 -14.99 -8.45
N LYS A 33 -3.82 -15.19 -7.75
CA LYS A 33 -3.85 -15.47 -6.31
C LYS A 33 -4.20 -16.91 -5.99
N ALA A 34 -3.45 -17.50 -5.05
CA ALA A 34 -3.70 -18.85 -4.59
C ALA A 34 -5.02 -18.91 -3.81
N SER A 35 -5.93 -19.75 -4.26
CA SER A 35 -7.12 -20.13 -3.49
C SER A 35 -6.75 -21.14 -2.39
N LYS A 36 -7.65 -21.38 -1.43
CA LYS A 36 -7.39 -22.33 -0.32
C LYS A 36 -7.06 -23.72 -0.85
N GLY A 37 -5.96 -24.29 -0.37
CA GLY A 37 -5.49 -25.62 -0.78
C GLY A 37 -4.81 -25.66 -2.14
N THR A 38 -4.47 -24.52 -2.73
CA THR A 38 -3.86 -24.42 -4.07
C THR A 38 -2.59 -23.59 -4.05
N TYR A 39 -1.88 -23.59 -5.17
CA TYR A 39 -0.81 -22.66 -5.48
C TYR A 39 -1.18 -21.81 -6.69
N ALA A 40 -0.59 -20.63 -6.79
CA ALA A 40 -0.69 -19.76 -7.95
C ALA A 40 0.71 -19.26 -8.32
N ILE A 41 0.90 -19.04 -9.61
CA ILE A 41 2.13 -18.48 -10.16
C ILE A 41 1.76 -17.11 -10.71
N SER A 42 2.41 -16.08 -10.19
CA SER A 42 2.33 -14.72 -10.69
C SER A 42 3.63 -14.38 -11.43
N THR A 43 3.53 -13.61 -12.51
CA THR A 43 4.69 -13.17 -13.27
C THR A 43 4.65 -11.68 -13.50
N ASN A 44 5.81 -11.04 -13.52
CA ASN A 44 5.95 -9.62 -13.79
C ASN A 44 7.14 -9.41 -14.71
N CYS A 45 6.94 -8.73 -15.83
CA CYS A 45 8.02 -8.33 -16.70
C CYS A 45 7.91 -6.85 -17.07
N ASN A 46 9.06 -6.23 -17.35
CA ASN A 46 9.11 -4.82 -17.70
C ASN A 46 9.97 -4.55 -18.95
N SER A 47 9.96 -3.29 -19.40
CA SER A 47 10.72 -2.82 -20.57
C SER A 47 12.24 -2.95 -20.47
N ARG A 48 12.80 -3.18 -19.28
CA ARG A 48 14.23 -3.44 -19.06
C ARG A 48 14.60 -4.93 -19.21
N GLY A 49 13.61 -5.78 -19.46
CA GLY A 49 13.77 -7.22 -19.48
C GLY A 49 13.98 -7.82 -18.10
N ASP A 50 13.61 -7.11 -17.02
CA ASP A 50 13.57 -7.72 -15.69
C ASP A 50 12.32 -8.60 -15.63
N VAL A 51 12.49 -9.83 -15.18
CA VAL A 51 11.39 -10.77 -14.94
C VAL A 51 11.40 -11.15 -13.47
N LYS A 52 10.22 -11.13 -12.84
CA LYS A 52 9.99 -11.64 -11.50
C LYS A 52 8.91 -12.71 -11.57
N VAL A 53 9.18 -13.83 -10.92
CA VAL A 53 8.23 -14.93 -10.76
C VAL A 53 7.94 -15.08 -9.28
N ASP A 54 6.65 -15.08 -8.93
CA ASP A 54 6.16 -15.31 -7.58
C ASP A 54 5.35 -16.61 -7.58
N ILE A 55 5.77 -17.58 -6.77
CA ILE A 55 5.00 -18.80 -6.52
C ILE A 55 4.42 -18.66 -5.13
N GLU A 56 3.11 -18.55 -5.01
CA GLU A 56 2.42 -18.48 -3.72
C GLU A 56 1.49 -19.68 -3.50
N SER A 57 1.31 -20.05 -2.23
CA SER A 57 0.41 -21.12 -1.81
C SER A 57 -0.35 -20.73 -0.56
N LEU A 58 -1.56 -21.27 -0.45
CA LEU A 58 -2.42 -21.09 0.72
C LEU A 58 -2.90 -22.47 1.17
N SER A 59 -2.73 -22.79 2.46
CA SER A 59 -3.19 -24.07 3.01
C SER A 59 -4.71 -24.24 2.83
N ALA A 60 -5.18 -25.48 2.87
CA ALA A 60 -6.62 -25.77 2.82
C ALA A 60 -7.41 -25.07 3.93
N SER A 61 -6.81 -24.92 5.12
CA SER A 61 -7.39 -24.16 6.23
C SER A 61 -7.40 -22.64 5.99
N GLY A 62 -6.52 -22.13 5.12
CA GLY A 62 -6.24 -20.70 4.96
C GLY A 62 -5.33 -20.10 6.03
N ALA A 63 -4.95 -20.90 7.04
CA ALA A 63 -4.14 -20.45 8.18
C ALA A 63 -2.66 -20.24 7.81
N TYR A 64 -2.15 -20.93 6.78
CA TYR A 64 -0.74 -20.86 6.39
C TYR A 64 -0.61 -20.39 4.95
N TYR A 65 0.30 -19.46 4.74
CA TYR A 65 0.64 -18.90 3.43
C TYR A 65 2.14 -18.95 3.22
N GLY A 66 2.55 -19.37 2.04
CA GLY A 66 3.93 -19.35 1.59
C GLY A 66 4.04 -18.60 0.27
N MET A 67 5.12 -17.85 0.08
CA MET A 67 5.45 -17.25 -1.21
C MET A 67 6.95 -17.27 -1.44
N LEU A 68 7.36 -17.72 -2.63
CA LEU A 68 8.73 -17.64 -3.11
C LEU A 68 8.76 -16.71 -4.32
N SER A 69 9.51 -15.62 -4.20
CA SER A 69 9.78 -14.66 -5.26
C SER A 69 11.20 -14.85 -5.79
N VAL A 70 11.35 -14.96 -7.11
CA VAL A 70 12.65 -15.12 -7.79
C VAL A 70 12.78 -14.13 -8.95
N THR A 71 13.95 -13.53 -9.09
CA THR A 71 14.34 -12.73 -10.27
C THR A 71 15.36 -13.52 -11.09
N PRO A 72 14.96 -14.17 -12.22
CA PRO A 72 15.79 -15.20 -12.86
C PRO A 72 17.06 -14.69 -13.53
N LYS A 73 17.10 -13.43 -13.97
CA LYS A 73 18.18 -12.86 -14.80
C LYS A 73 19.58 -13.06 -14.20
N ASP A 74 19.70 -13.21 -12.88
CA ASP A 74 20.96 -13.52 -12.19
C ASP A 74 20.79 -14.34 -10.89
N TYR A 75 19.59 -14.84 -10.59
CA TYR A 75 19.19 -15.32 -9.24
C TYR A 75 19.60 -14.36 -8.10
N SER A 76 19.85 -13.09 -8.44
CA SER A 76 20.45 -12.10 -7.56
C SER A 76 19.47 -11.61 -6.50
N ALA A 77 18.18 -11.90 -6.67
CA ALA A 77 17.13 -11.59 -5.72
C ALA A 77 16.20 -12.79 -5.52
N ILE A 78 16.26 -13.36 -4.32
CA ILE A 78 15.34 -14.40 -3.85
C ILE A 78 14.67 -13.88 -2.59
N LYS A 79 13.36 -14.04 -2.49
CA LYS A 79 12.61 -13.68 -1.28
C LYS A 79 11.61 -14.80 -0.96
N ALA A 80 11.73 -15.36 0.24
CA ALA A 80 10.76 -16.25 0.82
C ALA A 80 9.90 -15.49 1.83
N THR A 81 8.60 -15.71 1.81
CA THR A 81 7.64 -15.18 2.77
C THR A 81 6.82 -16.33 3.31
N ILE A 82 6.73 -16.43 4.64
CA ILE A 82 5.92 -17.43 5.32
C ILE A 82 5.03 -16.69 6.29
N ARG A 83 3.75 -17.00 6.28
CA ARG A 83 2.76 -16.41 7.18
C ARG A 83 1.92 -17.51 7.81
N ALA A 84 1.71 -17.38 9.12
CA ALA A 84 0.76 -18.17 9.89
C ALA A 84 -0.26 -17.25 10.56
N GLU A 85 -1.53 -17.66 10.55
CA GLU A 85 -2.64 -16.94 11.17
C GLU A 85 -3.49 -17.92 11.98
N ASN A 86 -3.83 -17.55 13.22
CA ASN A 86 -4.67 -18.36 14.09
C ASN A 86 -6.10 -17.82 14.16
N ILE A 87 -7.00 -18.62 14.75
CA ILE A 87 -8.42 -18.28 14.94
C ILE A 87 -8.67 -17.06 15.84
N GLN A 88 -7.65 -16.61 16.58
CA GLN A 88 -7.70 -15.45 17.46
C GLN A 88 -7.18 -14.17 16.76
N ASN A 89 -7.06 -14.17 15.42
CA ASN A 89 -6.55 -13.07 14.60
C ASN A 89 -5.08 -12.70 14.89
N HIS A 90 -4.29 -13.59 15.49
CA HIS A 90 -2.84 -13.41 15.53
C HIS A 90 -2.27 -13.89 14.21
N ARG A 91 -1.59 -12.98 13.52
CA ARG A 91 -0.87 -13.22 12.28
C ARG A 91 0.61 -12.98 12.52
N VAL A 92 1.43 -13.98 12.24
CA VAL A 92 2.89 -13.86 12.21
C VAL A 92 3.35 -14.04 10.77
N GLU A 93 4.23 -13.16 10.30
CA GLU A 93 4.80 -13.22 8.96
C GLU A 93 6.31 -13.05 9.06
N ALA A 94 7.04 -14.01 8.50
CA ALA A 94 8.49 -13.98 8.37
C ALA A 94 8.86 -13.82 6.89
N ILE A 95 9.81 -12.94 6.62
CA ILE A 95 10.34 -12.67 5.30
C ILE A 95 11.85 -12.85 5.37
N VAL A 96 12.38 -13.70 4.50
CA VAL A 96 13.81 -13.86 4.29
C VAL A 96 14.09 -13.45 2.85
N SER A 97 14.98 -12.49 2.66
CA SER A 97 15.39 -12.07 1.32
C SER A 97 16.89 -12.00 1.19
N HIS A 98 17.39 -12.48 0.06
CA HIS A 98 18.77 -12.36 -0.37
C HIS A 98 18.82 -11.44 -1.58
N LYS A 99 19.61 -10.37 -1.53
CA LYS A 99 19.74 -9.41 -2.63
C LYS A 99 21.20 -9.05 -2.93
N GLY A 100 21.80 -9.72 -3.91
CA GLY A 100 23.18 -9.47 -4.34
C GLY A 100 23.91 -10.77 -4.63
N LYS A 101 25.25 -10.69 -4.69
CA LYS A 101 26.13 -11.86 -4.87
C LYS A 101 26.90 -12.23 -3.59
N SER A 102 26.80 -11.40 -2.54
CA SER A 102 27.50 -11.62 -1.26
C SER A 102 26.62 -12.41 -0.28
N PRO A 103 27.17 -13.38 0.47
CA PRO A 103 26.46 -14.07 1.55
C PRO A 103 25.85 -13.13 2.61
N ASP A 104 26.47 -11.97 2.83
CA ASP A 104 26.00 -10.96 3.81
C ASP A 104 24.76 -10.18 3.33
N ALA A 105 24.29 -10.45 2.11
CA ALA A 105 23.14 -9.78 1.52
C ALA A 105 21.79 -10.39 1.93
N VAL A 106 21.77 -11.21 2.98
CA VAL A 106 20.56 -11.78 3.56
C VAL A 106 19.97 -10.83 4.59
N SER A 107 18.71 -10.44 4.39
CA SER A 107 17.91 -9.71 5.36
C SER A 107 16.74 -10.56 5.84
N VAL A 108 16.51 -10.51 7.15
CA VAL A 108 15.36 -11.15 7.80
C VAL A 108 14.46 -10.08 8.40
N GLU A 109 13.16 -10.26 8.19
CA GLU A 109 12.09 -9.45 8.78
C GLU A 109 11.05 -10.40 9.38
N VAL A 110 10.63 -10.13 10.61
CA VAL A 110 9.54 -10.83 11.27
C VAL A 110 8.52 -9.79 11.70
N SER A 111 7.25 -10.02 11.41
CA SER A 111 6.17 -9.16 11.84
C SER A 111 5.09 -9.96 12.54
N HIS A 112 4.46 -9.33 13.53
CA HIS A 112 3.29 -9.83 14.23
C HIS A 112 2.18 -8.81 14.10
N GLN A 113 0.96 -9.29 13.98
CA GLN A 113 -0.23 -8.48 13.96
C GLN A 113 -1.32 -9.17 14.75
N THR A 114 -2.06 -8.41 15.56
CA THR A 114 -3.27 -8.91 16.20
C THR A 114 -4.34 -7.85 16.32
N VAL A 115 -5.60 -8.29 16.42
CA VAL A 115 -6.75 -7.43 16.69
C VAL A 115 -7.54 -8.03 17.84
N THR A 116 -7.48 -7.37 18.99
CA THR A 116 -8.10 -7.82 20.24
C THR A 116 -9.29 -6.92 20.60
N PRO A 117 -10.42 -7.48 21.05
CA PRO A 117 -11.50 -6.68 21.64
C PRO A 117 -11.02 -5.89 22.87
N LEU A 118 -11.49 -4.67 23.03
CA LEU A 118 -11.30 -3.84 24.24
C LEU A 118 -12.67 -3.26 24.63
N ALA A 119 -12.90 -2.95 25.91
CA ALA A 119 -14.17 -2.35 26.34
C ALA A 119 -14.49 -1.10 25.49
N GLY A 120 -15.60 -1.13 24.74
CA GLY A 120 -16.00 -0.04 23.84
C GLY A 120 -15.33 0.00 22.46
N GLY A 121 -14.51 -0.99 22.09
CA GLY A 121 -13.84 -0.96 20.79
C GLY A 121 -12.95 -2.16 20.47
N ARG A 122 -11.91 -1.92 19.67
CA ARG A 122 -10.90 -2.90 19.28
C ARG A 122 -9.52 -2.25 19.34
N LEU A 123 -8.55 -3.01 19.84
CA LEU A 123 -7.13 -2.69 19.81
C LEU A 123 -6.48 -3.49 18.68
N SER A 124 -5.68 -2.84 17.86
CA SER A 124 -4.89 -3.44 16.82
C SER A 124 -3.42 -3.18 17.08
N ILE A 125 -2.64 -4.25 17.11
CA ILE A 125 -1.21 -4.23 17.39
C ILE A 125 -0.49 -4.70 16.13
N ASN A 126 0.59 -4.03 15.76
CA ASN A 126 1.50 -4.49 14.73
C ASN A 126 2.95 -4.26 15.16
N ASP A 127 3.68 -5.36 15.27
CA ASP A 127 5.10 -5.38 15.56
C ASP A 127 5.87 -5.81 14.33
N LYS A 128 7.04 -5.24 14.12
CA LYS A 128 7.95 -5.61 13.06
C LYS A 128 9.38 -5.50 13.55
N VAL A 129 10.12 -6.59 13.40
CA VAL A 129 11.53 -6.69 13.77
C VAL A 129 12.33 -6.98 12.51
N THR A 130 13.40 -6.23 12.33
CA THR A 130 14.40 -6.43 11.28
C THR A 130 15.78 -6.46 11.94
N GLN A 131 16.82 -6.81 11.18
CA GLN A 131 18.21 -6.73 11.66
C GLN A 131 18.63 -5.32 12.10
N LYS A 132 17.95 -4.27 11.62
CA LYS A 132 18.34 -2.86 11.86
C LYS A 132 17.39 -2.12 12.77
N THR A 133 16.13 -2.52 12.82
CA THR A 133 15.06 -1.73 13.43
C THR A 133 14.00 -2.61 14.08
N VAL A 134 13.42 -2.09 15.15
CA VAL A 134 12.21 -2.64 15.80
C VAL A 134 11.12 -1.58 15.69
N GLU A 135 9.98 -1.96 15.12
CA GLU A 135 8.82 -1.10 14.91
C GLU A 135 7.63 -1.69 15.68
N LEU A 136 6.94 -0.86 16.45
CA LEU A 136 5.72 -1.21 17.17
C LEU A 136 4.66 -0.16 16.84
N ALA A 137 3.47 -0.59 16.48
CA ALA A 137 2.35 0.29 16.20
C ALA A 137 1.06 -0.20 16.85
N LEU A 138 0.32 0.73 17.43
CA LEU A 138 -0.95 0.52 18.10
C LEU A 138 -2.02 1.37 17.43
N SER A 139 -3.22 0.82 17.32
CA SER A 139 -4.40 1.52 16.84
C SER A 139 -5.59 1.09 17.66
N MET A 140 -6.37 2.05 18.15
CA MET A 140 -7.52 1.82 19.00
C MET A 140 -8.73 2.57 18.44
N THR A 141 -9.89 1.95 18.51
CA THR A 141 -11.17 2.63 18.26
C THR A 141 -11.50 3.47 19.50
N ALA A 142 -11.54 4.80 19.36
CA ALA A 142 -11.82 5.71 20.47
C ALA A 142 -13.33 5.90 20.68
N VAL A 143 -14.05 6.13 19.59
CA VAL A 143 -15.52 6.18 19.50
C VAL A 143 -15.94 5.68 18.11
N ASP A 144 -17.25 5.62 17.83
CA ASP A 144 -17.75 5.29 16.50
C ASP A 144 -17.06 6.14 15.42
N ASP A 145 -16.57 5.45 14.38
CA ASP A 145 -15.89 6.04 13.22
C ASP A 145 -14.56 6.76 13.50
N LEU A 146 -14.14 6.95 14.76
CA LEU A 146 -12.88 7.58 15.14
C LEU A 146 -11.87 6.57 15.71
N GLN A 147 -10.67 6.56 15.13
CA GLN A 147 -9.55 5.74 15.55
C GLN A 147 -8.37 6.63 15.90
N VAL A 148 -7.63 6.23 16.92
CA VAL A 148 -6.38 6.87 17.33
C VAL A 148 -5.29 5.80 17.39
N GLY A 149 -4.08 6.18 17.01
CA GLY A 149 -2.98 5.26 17.03
C GLY A 149 -1.65 5.95 17.20
N CYS A 150 -0.66 5.17 17.57
CA CYS A 150 0.71 5.60 17.69
C CYS A 150 1.63 4.52 17.13
N GLY A 151 2.82 4.92 16.73
CA GLY A 151 3.85 4.02 16.28
C GLY A 151 5.21 4.50 16.77
N THR A 152 6.07 3.56 17.12
CA THR A 152 7.47 3.78 17.45
C THR A 152 8.36 2.94 16.54
N LYS A 153 9.54 3.46 16.26
CA LYS A 153 10.59 2.80 15.51
C LYS A 153 11.91 3.05 16.23
N PHE A 154 12.54 1.99 16.68
CA PHE A 154 13.86 2.02 17.27
C PHE A 154 14.89 1.52 16.27
N ASP A 155 15.88 2.36 15.94
CA ASP A 155 17.01 1.97 15.10
C ASP A 155 18.15 1.43 15.98
N LEU A 156 18.50 0.15 15.78
CA LEU A 156 19.46 -0.58 16.60
C LEU A 156 20.89 -0.06 16.44
N LYS A 157 21.23 0.49 15.25
CA LYS A 157 22.59 0.94 14.94
C LYS A 157 22.86 2.32 15.54
N SER A 158 21.97 3.26 15.26
CA SER A 158 22.06 4.65 15.74
C SER A 158 21.55 4.81 17.16
N LYS A 159 20.84 3.82 17.70
CA LYS A 159 20.16 3.84 19.01
C LYS A 159 19.19 5.02 19.14
N THR A 160 18.57 5.40 18.02
CA THR A 160 17.59 6.49 17.97
C THR A 160 16.18 5.93 17.95
N MET A 161 15.23 6.71 18.47
CA MET A 161 13.82 6.35 18.52
C MET A 161 12.98 7.41 17.81
N ASP A 162 12.27 6.98 16.78
CA ASP A 162 11.26 7.76 16.10
C ASP A 162 9.87 7.37 16.60
N TRP A 163 9.01 8.34 16.82
CA TRP A 163 7.63 8.09 17.23
C TRP A 163 6.67 8.94 16.41
N SER A 164 5.47 8.40 16.23
CA SER A 164 4.39 9.05 15.50
C SER A 164 3.06 8.80 16.19
N VAL A 165 2.13 9.73 16.02
CA VAL A 165 0.75 9.64 16.49
C VAL A 165 -0.16 10.04 15.35
N ALA A 166 -1.28 9.34 15.20
CA ALA A 166 -2.28 9.69 14.20
C ALA A 166 -3.70 9.47 14.71
N CYS A 167 -4.64 10.20 14.12
CA CYS A 167 -6.06 9.93 14.22
C CYS A 167 -6.65 9.70 12.83
N ARG A 168 -7.73 8.93 12.79
CA ARG A 168 -8.47 8.61 11.59
C ARG A 168 -9.97 8.69 11.87
N LEU A 169 -10.68 9.51 11.13
CA LEU A 169 -12.13 9.56 11.11
C LEU A 169 -12.63 8.90 9.82
N ALA A 170 -13.54 7.94 9.89
CA ALA A 170 -14.09 7.22 8.74
C ALA A 170 -15.63 7.26 8.76
N GLY A 171 -16.21 8.31 8.20
CA GLY A 171 -17.66 8.51 8.18
C GLY A 171 -18.39 7.52 7.27
N LYS A 172 -19.67 7.26 7.60
CA LYS A 172 -20.56 6.34 6.88
C LYS A 172 -20.79 6.68 5.39
N ASN A 173 -20.55 7.93 5.00
CA ASN A 173 -20.65 8.40 3.61
C ASN A 173 -19.39 8.10 2.76
N GLY A 174 -18.41 7.37 3.30
CA GLY A 174 -17.15 7.07 2.61
C GLY A 174 -16.10 8.18 2.72
N LEU A 175 -16.34 9.21 3.53
CA LEU A 175 -15.34 10.20 3.90
C LEU A 175 -14.35 9.59 4.89
N VAL A 176 -13.06 9.71 4.61
CA VAL A 176 -11.97 9.36 5.51
C VAL A 176 -11.08 10.58 5.67
N LEU A 177 -10.86 11.00 6.92
CA LEU A 177 -9.90 12.03 7.29
C LEU A 177 -8.81 11.40 8.14
N THR A 178 -7.57 11.74 7.86
CA THR A 178 -6.43 11.34 8.68
C THR A 178 -5.58 12.54 9.03
N ALA A 179 -5.11 12.59 10.27
CA ALA A 179 -4.08 13.52 10.68
C ALA A 179 -3.01 12.72 11.43
N GLN A 180 -1.75 12.93 11.07
CA GLN A 180 -0.60 12.24 11.64
C GLN A 180 0.49 13.25 11.93
N THR A 181 1.28 12.97 12.97
CA THR A 181 2.53 13.67 13.23
C THR A 181 3.68 12.68 13.38
N ASN A 182 4.87 13.08 12.94
CA ASN A 182 6.12 12.39 13.23
C ASN A 182 6.97 13.28 14.14
N GLN A 183 7.14 12.86 15.40
CA GLN A 183 7.89 13.57 16.44
C GLN A 183 7.51 15.07 16.63
N LEU A 184 6.29 15.50 16.27
CA LEU A 184 5.89 16.93 16.18
C LEU A 184 6.75 17.77 15.22
N ARG A 185 7.61 17.13 14.42
CA ARG A 185 8.48 17.79 13.43
C ARG A 185 7.79 17.94 12.09
N SER A 186 6.92 16.98 11.75
CA SER A 186 6.05 17.08 10.59
C SER A 186 4.62 16.69 10.94
N PHE A 187 3.68 17.28 10.21
CA PHE A 187 2.25 17.04 10.31
C PHE A 187 1.72 16.72 8.93
N THR A 188 1.06 15.57 8.80
CA THR A 188 0.43 15.14 7.56
C THR A 188 -1.07 15.08 7.79
N ALA A 189 -1.85 15.68 6.90
CA ALA A 189 -3.30 15.58 6.88
C ALA A 189 -3.75 15.06 5.52
N ASP A 190 -4.62 14.06 5.52
CA ASP A 190 -5.20 13.51 4.29
C ASP A 190 -6.73 13.48 4.39
N VAL A 191 -7.37 13.69 3.25
CA VAL A 191 -8.81 13.47 3.04
C VAL A 191 -9.00 12.52 1.89
N PHE A 192 -9.93 11.60 2.00
CA PHE A 192 -10.41 10.73 0.94
C PHE A 192 -11.94 10.73 0.97
N ALA A 193 -12.60 10.98 -0.15
CA ALA A 193 -14.05 11.06 -0.17
C ALA A 193 -14.62 10.64 -1.54
N ASN A 194 -15.88 10.18 -1.53
CA ASN A 194 -16.69 10.20 -2.73
C ASN A 194 -17.33 11.59 -2.86
N ALA A 195 -17.12 12.27 -3.99
CA ALA A 195 -17.73 13.56 -4.27
C ALA A 195 -18.87 13.39 -5.30
N PRO A 196 -20.14 13.26 -4.88
CA PRO A 196 -21.26 13.04 -5.79
C PRO A 196 -21.70 14.34 -6.47
N LEU A 197 -20.90 14.82 -7.43
CA LEU A 197 -21.17 16.07 -8.15
C LEU A 197 -22.37 15.95 -9.12
N HIS A 198 -22.68 14.73 -9.59
CA HIS A 198 -23.84 14.43 -10.43
C HIS A 198 -24.28 12.96 -10.23
N PRO A 199 -25.54 12.56 -10.48
CA PRO A 199 -25.98 11.16 -10.34
C PRO A 199 -25.14 10.15 -11.12
N ARG A 200 -24.59 10.57 -12.27
CA ARG A 200 -23.70 9.78 -13.13
C ARG A 200 -22.20 10.11 -12.98
N PHE A 201 -21.84 11.11 -12.18
CA PHE A 201 -20.45 11.50 -11.97
C PHE A 201 -20.18 11.65 -10.47
N ARG A 202 -19.59 10.60 -9.91
CA ARG A 202 -19.30 10.47 -8.48
C ARG A 202 -17.83 10.12 -8.25
N PRO A 203 -16.90 11.03 -8.57
CA PRO A 203 -15.48 10.78 -8.44
C PRO A 203 -15.07 10.46 -7.00
N TRP A 204 -14.05 9.61 -6.87
CA TRP A 204 -13.25 9.50 -5.66
C TRP A 204 -12.20 10.60 -5.68
N VAL A 205 -12.05 11.30 -4.56
CA VAL A 205 -11.14 12.44 -4.42
C VAL A 205 -10.25 12.21 -3.23
N THR A 206 -8.99 12.59 -3.33
CA THR A 206 -8.10 12.70 -2.18
C THR A 206 -7.24 13.94 -2.26
N ALA A 207 -6.97 14.53 -1.10
CA ALA A 207 -5.92 15.52 -0.93
C ALA A 207 -5.05 15.10 0.27
N ALA A 208 -3.74 15.23 0.12
CA ALA A 208 -2.75 14.95 1.14
C ALA A 208 -1.84 16.16 1.26
N VAL A 209 -1.59 16.63 2.48
CA VAL A 209 -0.71 17.77 2.77
C VAL A 209 0.22 17.39 3.90
N THR A 210 1.51 17.65 3.74
CA THR A 210 2.52 17.50 4.79
C THR A 210 3.19 18.84 5.05
N VAL A 211 3.25 19.26 6.30
CA VAL A 211 3.90 20.50 6.74
C VAL A 211 5.04 20.16 7.69
N ASN A 212 6.19 20.79 7.50
CA ASN A 212 7.29 20.80 8.45
C ASN A 212 7.45 22.23 9.01
N PRO A 213 6.94 22.49 10.24
CA PRO A 213 6.97 23.84 10.81
C PRO A 213 8.40 24.37 11.04
N GLN A 214 9.35 23.49 11.39
CA GLN A 214 10.73 23.88 11.70
C GLN A 214 11.42 24.50 10.49
N PHE A 215 11.23 23.90 9.30
CA PHE A 215 11.83 24.40 8.06
C PHE A 215 10.88 25.31 7.26
N LYS A 216 9.67 25.57 7.77
CA LYS A 216 8.60 26.31 7.07
C LYS A 216 8.32 25.76 5.66
N THR A 217 8.51 24.46 5.48
CA THR A 217 8.25 23.79 4.22
C THR A 217 6.93 23.06 4.28
N TRP A 218 6.28 22.94 3.13
CA TRP A 218 5.10 22.11 2.98
C TRP A 218 5.15 21.39 1.64
N ASP A 219 4.49 20.26 1.57
CA ASP A 219 4.27 19.49 0.37
C ASP A 219 2.81 19.04 0.30
N GLY A 220 2.32 18.74 -0.89
CA GLY A 220 0.94 18.32 -1.04
C GLY A 220 0.60 17.77 -2.40
N SER A 221 -0.47 16.98 -2.44
CA SER A 221 -0.98 16.36 -3.65
C SER A 221 -2.49 16.24 -3.60
N LEU A 222 -3.11 16.30 -4.78
CA LEU A 222 -4.52 16.04 -5.02
C LEU A 222 -4.62 14.94 -6.07
N ALA A 223 -5.56 14.02 -5.90
CA ALA A 223 -5.94 13.10 -6.96
C ALA A 223 -7.45 12.90 -7.05
N LEU A 224 -7.90 12.60 -8.27
CA LEU A 224 -9.29 12.30 -8.60
C LEU A 224 -9.32 10.99 -9.40
N GLU A 225 -10.30 10.12 -9.16
CA GLU A 225 -10.61 8.95 -9.98
C GLU A 225 -12.10 8.90 -10.28
N TRP A 226 -12.47 8.66 -11.54
CA TRP A 226 -13.86 8.52 -11.94
C TRP A 226 -14.05 7.43 -13.00
N GLY A 227 -15.24 6.85 -13.02
CA GLY A 227 -15.63 5.87 -14.03
C GLY A 227 -15.95 6.53 -15.38
N CYS A 228 -15.58 5.87 -16.47
CA CYS A 228 -16.01 6.21 -17.82
C CYS A 228 -17.49 5.84 -17.98
N GLN A 229 -18.29 6.79 -18.47
CA GLN A 229 -19.72 6.55 -18.71
C GLN A 229 -19.98 5.81 -20.03
N LEU A 230 -19.06 5.90 -21.00
CA LEU A 230 -19.21 5.29 -22.32
C LEU A 230 -18.82 3.81 -22.32
N ILE A 231 -17.77 3.45 -21.57
CA ILE A 231 -17.28 2.07 -21.46
C ILE A 231 -17.27 1.72 -19.98
N GLN A 232 -18.28 0.95 -19.57
CA GLN A 232 -18.42 0.50 -18.18
C GLN A 232 -17.18 -0.32 -17.76
N GLY A 233 -16.76 -0.14 -16.51
CA GLY A 233 -15.53 -0.74 -15.98
C GLY A 233 -14.30 0.15 -16.12
N ASN A 234 -14.20 0.93 -17.21
CA ASN A 234 -13.06 1.81 -17.43
C ASN A 234 -13.07 3.02 -16.49
N ARG A 235 -11.89 3.53 -16.16
CA ARG A 235 -11.70 4.64 -15.23
C ARG A 235 -10.63 5.59 -15.72
N ALA A 236 -10.75 6.84 -15.31
CA ALA A 236 -9.72 7.84 -15.51
C ALA A 236 -9.27 8.39 -14.16
N LYS A 237 -7.99 8.75 -14.08
CA LYS A 237 -7.36 9.31 -12.90
C LYS A 237 -6.55 10.55 -13.25
N VAL A 238 -6.53 11.49 -12.32
CA VAL A 238 -5.66 12.66 -12.37
C VAL A 238 -4.97 12.81 -11.04
N ARG A 239 -3.70 13.23 -11.07
CA ARG A 239 -2.91 13.60 -9.90
C ARG A 239 -2.23 14.93 -10.18
N ILE A 240 -2.24 15.82 -9.20
CA ILE A 240 -1.52 17.08 -9.22
C ILE A 240 -0.75 17.23 -7.92
N HIS A 241 0.53 17.55 -8.03
CA HIS A 241 1.42 17.86 -6.92
C HIS A 241 1.52 19.38 -6.71
N LYS A 242 1.95 19.80 -5.51
CA LYS A 242 2.21 21.21 -5.18
C LYS A 242 3.06 21.94 -6.23
N ASN A 243 4.08 21.28 -6.76
CA ASN A 243 5.03 21.86 -7.73
C ASN A 243 4.47 21.90 -9.17
N LEU A 244 3.15 21.75 -9.32
CA LEU A 244 2.46 21.64 -10.61
C LEU A 244 2.95 20.45 -11.44
N ASP A 245 3.50 19.43 -10.79
CA ASP A 245 3.77 18.14 -11.41
C ASP A 245 2.48 17.36 -11.46
N TRP A 246 2.07 16.95 -12.65
CA TRP A 246 0.82 16.26 -12.88
C TRP A 246 1.05 14.94 -13.59
N ALA A 247 0.11 14.03 -13.38
CA ALA A 247 0.00 12.80 -14.12
C ALA A 247 -1.48 12.47 -14.36
N VAL A 248 -1.77 11.93 -15.53
CA VAL A 248 -3.09 11.41 -15.87
C VAL A 248 -2.97 9.93 -16.16
N ALA A 249 -4.00 9.16 -15.86
CA ALA A 249 -4.06 7.75 -16.21
C ALA A 249 -5.44 7.36 -16.71
N TYR A 250 -5.46 6.44 -17.67
CA TYR A 250 -6.65 5.75 -18.14
C TYR A 250 -6.49 4.27 -17.86
N ILE A 251 -7.48 3.68 -17.21
CA ILE A 251 -7.49 2.29 -16.78
C ILE A 251 -8.67 1.62 -17.49
N ALA A 252 -8.37 0.77 -18.46
CA ALA A 252 -9.35 0.01 -19.22
C ALA A 252 -9.51 -1.39 -18.66
N SER A 253 -10.74 -1.80 -18.36
CA SER A 253 -11.07 -3.19 -18.06
C SER A 253 -11.26 -3.94 -19.39
N LEU A 254 -10.49 -4.99 -19.58
CA LEU A 254 -10.50 -5.85 -20.77
C LEU A 254 -11.15 -7.19 -20.44
N HIS A 255 -11.41 -7.99 -21.47
CA HIS A 255 -11.98 -9.33 -21.29
C HIS A 255 -11.03 -10.27 -20.53
N GLY A 256 -11.59 -11.24 -19.79
CA GLY A 256 -10.82 -12.30 -19.15
C GLY A 256 -9.91 -11.82 -18.02
N GLY A 257 -10.37 -10.86 -17.19
CA GLY A 257 -9.62 -10.40 -16.02
C GLY A 257 -8.46 -9.44 -16.32
N TRP A 258 -8.22 -9.12 -17.59
CA TRP A 258 -7.17 -8.19 -17.99
C TRP A 258 -7.55 -6.72 -17.74
N THR A 259 -6.56 -5.91 -17.40
CA THR A 259 -6.68 -4.47 -17.20
C THR A 259 -5.49 -3.77 -17.85
N LEU A 260 -5.75 -2.78 -18.70
CA LEU A 260 -4.72 -1.95 -19.31
C LEU A 260 -4.70 -0.57 -18.64
N SER A 261 -3.58 -0.19 -18.04
CA SER A 261 -3.34 1.14 -17.49
C SER A 261 -2.36 1.90 -18.38
N LEU A 262 -2.81 2.99 -18.97
CA LEU A 262 -1.98 3.94 -19.70
C LEU A 262 -1.87 5.22 -18.88
N SER A 263 -0.67 5.73 -18.64
CA SER A 263 -0.45 6.99 -17.94
C SER A 263 0.46 7.93 -18.72
N LEU A 264 0.25 9.23 -18.52
CA LEU A 264 1.05 10.31 -19.10
C LEU A 264 1.41 11.29 -17.98
N ASP A 265 2.67 11.69 -17.91
CA ASP A 265 3.15 12.68 -16.96
C ASP A 265 3.40 14.06 -17.60
N LYS A 266 3.74 15.05 -16.77
CA LYS A 266 4.10 16.41 -17.19
C LYS A 266 5.21 16.48 -18.24
N SER A 267 6.10 15.50 -18.30
CA SER A 267 7.17 15.42 -19.32
C SER A 267 6.69 14.77 -20.62
N MET A 268 5.39 14.51 -20.74
CA MET A 268 4.75 13.82 -21.86
C MET A 268 5.28 12.39 -22.06
N LYS A 269 5.88 11.79 -21.03
CA LYS A 269 6.32 10.39 -21.09
C LYS A 269 5.15 9.48 -20.76
N THR A 270 4.97 8.47 -21.61
CA THR A 270 3.91 7.47 -21.45
C THR A 270 4.40 6.27 -20.68
N GLY A 271 3.62 5.81 -19.70
CA GLY A 271 3.85 4.55 -19.01
C GLY A 271 2.69 3.59 -19.24
N LEU A 272 2.97 2.32 -19.47
CA LEU A 272 1.95 1.32 -19.81
C LEU A 272 2.06 0.09 -18.90
N THR A 273 0.96 -0.35 -18.33
CA THR A 273 0.91 -1.61 -17.57
C THR A 273 -0.28 -2.43 -18.04
N LEU A 274 -0.04 -3.69 -18.39
CA LEU A 274 -1.09 -4.68 -18.65
C LEU A 274 -1.11 -5.67 -17.49
N THR A 275 -2.22 -5.79 -16.79
CA THR A 275 -2.37 -6.62 -15.59
C THR A 275 -3.48 -7.65 -15.77
N HIS A 276 -3.21 -8.91 -15.44
CA HIS A 276 -4.21 -9.97 -15.26
C HIS A 276 -4.44 -10.21 -13.77
N SER A 277 -5.68 -10.52 -13.38
CA SER A 277 -6.12 -10.73 -11.98
C SER A 277 -6.99 -11.97 -11.85
#